data_AF-A0A942GPF3-F1
#
_entry.id   AF-A0A942GPF3-F1
#
_cell.length_a   1.000
_cell.length_b   1.000
_cell.length_c   1.000
_cell.angle_alpha   90.00
_cell.angle_beta   90.00
_cell.angle_gamma   90.00
#
_symmetry.space_group_name_H-M   'P 1'
#
loop_
_entity.id
_entity.type
_entity.pdbx_description
1 polymer ?
#
loop_
_entity_poly.entity_id
_entity_poly.type
_entity_poly.pdbx_seq_one_letter_code
_entity_poly.pdbx_strand_id
1 'polypeptide(L)'
;MFNVSATLHCLAWRLDKKSLRQLSLIAQALLAMTGRVTMLGISRWTEKGGSYRTVQRFFNAKLLWCELQWCLLRSQLLTEDDIYLLAGDNAVRHLRTLADQVPAEADQLS
;
A
#
# COMPACT_ATOMS: atom_id res chain seq x y z
N MET A 1 -10.12 -1.82 19.54
CA MET A 1 -10.31 -1.47 18.10
C MET A 1 -9.19 -0.51 17.72
N PHE A 2 -8.33 -0.86 16.77
CA PHE A 2 -7.23 0.01 16.33
C PHE A 2 -7.80 1.26 15.65
N ASN A 3 -7.51 2.45 16.19
CA ASN A 3 -8.05 3.69 15.64
C ASN A 3 -7.15 4.22 14.51
N VAL A 4 -7.33 3.64 13.31
CA VAL A 4 -6.56 3.97 12.10
C VAL A 4 -6.56 5.48 11.81
N SER A 5 -7.67 6.18 12.04
CA SER A 5 -7.74 7.61 11.75
C SER A 5 -6.90 8.45 12.72
N ALA A 6 -6.74 8.00 13.97
CA ALA A 6 -5.85 8.64 14.93
C ALA A 6 -4.38 8.49 14.51
N THR A 7 -3.95 7.29 14.13
CA THR A 7 -2.60 7.02 13.62
C THR A 7 -2.28 7.87 12.38
N LEU A 8 -3.23 7.98 11.45
CA LEU A 8 -3.05 8.74 10.21
C LEU A 8 -3.11 10.26 10.40
N HIS A 9 -3.53 10.76 11.56
CA HIS A 9 -3.68 12.20 11.79
C HIS A 9 -2.37 12.97 11.62
N CYS A 10 -1.23 12.33 11.89
CA CYS A 10 0.10 12.90 11.63
C CYS A 10 0.31 13.36 10.17
N LEU A 11 -0.41 12.76 9.22
CA LEU A 11 -0.31 13.08 7.80
C LEU A 11 -1.12 14.32 7.41
N ALA A 12 -1.94 14.88 8.30
CA ALA A 12 -2.80 16.04 8.01
C ALA A 12 -2.02 17.28 7.56
N TRP A 13 -0.73 17.39 7.92
CA TRP A 13 0.15 18.46 7.47
C TRP A 13 0.64 18.30 6.02
N ARG A 14 0.72 17.06 5.52
CA ARG A 14 1.26 16.72 4.19
C ARG A 14 0.17 16.36 3.18
N LEU A 15 -1.03 16.06 3.66
CA LEU A 15 -2.10 15.50 2.86
C LEU A 15 -3.36 16.34 3.03
N ASP A 16 -4.03 16.65 1.92
CA ASP A 16 -5.29 17.39 1.99
C ASP A 16 -6.38 16.57 2.71
N LYS A 17 -7.39 17.27 3.26
CA LYS A 17 -8.46 16.65 4.06
C LYS A 17 -9.18 15.52 3.32
N LYS A 18 -9.37 15.64 2.01
CA LYS A 18 -10.06 14.62 1.21
C LYS A 18 -9.17 13.39 1.04
N SER A 19 -7.91 13.56 0.67
CA SER A 19 -6.96 12.46 0.52
C SER A 19 -6.72 11.74 1.86
N LEU A 20 -6.63 12.47 2.97
CA LEU A 20 -6.51 11.87 4.31
C LEU A 20 -7.73 11.03 4.70
N ARG A 21 -8.93 11.53 4.42
CA ARG A 21 -10.18 10.77 4.64
C ARG A 21 -10.23 9.51 3.78
N GLN A 22 -9.85 9.62 2.50
CA GLN A 22 -9.81 8.48 1.58
C GLN A 22 -8.80 7.42 2.05
N LEU A 23 -7.61 7.85 2.46
CA LEU A 23 -6.59 6.95 3.01
C LEU A 23 -7.10 6.24 4.27
N SER A 24 -7.77 6.95 5.17
CA SER A 24 -8.35 6.36 6.39
C SER A 24 -9.38 5.27 6.07
N LEU A 25 -10.29 5.52 5.13
CA LEU A 25 -11.29 4.54 4.68
C LEU A 25 -10.62 3.32 4.03
N ILE A 26 -9.65 3.56 3.14
CA ILE A 26 -8.92 2.49 2.45
C ILE A 26 -8.14 1.65 3.46
N ALA A 27 -7.42 2.27 4.38
CA ALA A 27 -6.64 1.56 5.40
C ALA A 27 -7.53 0.70 6.31
N GLN A 28 -8.70 1.21 6.73
CA GLN A 28 -9.69 0.42 7.47
C GLN A 28 -10.18 -0.79 6.68
N ALA A 29 -10.53 -0.61 5.41
CA ALA A 29 -10.95 -1.71 4.54
C ALA A 29 -9.83 -2.75 4.35
N LEU A 30 -8.59 -2.29 4.12
CA LEU A 30 -7.43 -3.18 3.98
C LEU A 30 -7.17 -4.03 5.23
N LEU A 31 -7.36 -3.47 6.42
CA LEU A 31 -7.20 -4.19 7.69
C LEU A 31 -8.33 -5.19 7.96
N ALA A 32 -9.52 -4.96 7.40
CA ALA A 32 -10.66 -5.86 7.54
C ALA A 32 -10.69 -6.98 6.49
N MET A 33 -10.07 -6.75 5.32
CA MET A 33 -10.03 -7.70 4.23
C MET A 33 -9.09 -8.87 4.49
N THR A 34 -9.53 -10.08 4.15
CA THR A 34 -8.68 -11.27 4.08
C THR A 34 -8.57 -11.77 2.63
N GLY A 35 -7.40 -12.29 2.25
CA GLY A 35 -7.16 -12.79 0.90
C GLY A 35 -6.82 -11.69 -0.13
N ARG A 36 -7.41 -11.76 -1.32
CA ARG A 36 -7.04 -10.86 -2.43
C ARG A 36 -7.53 -9.43 -2.19
N VAL A 37 -6.59 -8.50 -2.07
CA VAL A 37 -6.84 -7.06 -2.04
C VAL A 37 -7.01 -6.55 -3.47
N THR A 38 -8.20 -6.02 -3.78
CA THR A 38 -8.50 -5.40 -5.09
C THR A 38 -9.23 -4.08 -4.86
N MET A 39 -9.16 -3.13 -5.81
CA MET A 39 -9.90 -1.86 -5.68
C MET A 39 -11.41 -2.06 -5.52
N LEU A 40 -11.99 -3.05 -6.22
CA LEU A 40 -13.39 -3.44 -6.05
C LEU A 40 -13.66 -4.02 -4.66
N GLY A 41 -12.78 -4.91 -4.18
CA GLY A 41 -12.85 -5.45 -2.82
C GLY A 41 -12.82 -4.36 -1.77
N ILE A 42 -11.87 -3.41 -1.89
CA ILE A 42 -11.79 -2.24 -1.01
C ILE A 42 -13.09 -1.46 -1.05
N SER A 43 -13.63 -1.16 -2.25
CA SER A 43 -14.87 -0.40 -2.37
C SER A 43 -16.10 -1.07 -1.76
N ARG A 44 -16.10 -2.42 -1.66
CA ARG A 44 -17.16 -3.20 -1.01
C ARG A 44 -17.03 -3.18 0.51
N TRP A 45 -15.81 -3.11 1.02
CA TRP A 45 -15.51 -3.05 2.46
C TRP A 45 -15.59 -1.64 3.02
N THR A 46 -15.32 -0.62 2.20
CA THR A 46 -15.58 0.75 2.58
C THR A 46 -17.08 1.03 2.51
N GLU A 47 -17.65 1.55 3.59
CA GLU A 47 -19.04 2.01 3.61
C GLU A 47 -19.18 3.33 2.80
N LYS A 48 -20.03 4.25 3.28
CA LYS A 48 -20.34 5.51 2.62
C LYS A 48 -19.08 6.37 2.43
N GLY A 49 -18.70 6.58 1.17
CA GLY A 49 -17.60 7.46 0.78
C GLY A 49 -16.47 6.76 0.03
N GLY A 50 -16.39 5.43 0.05
CA GLY A 50 -15.36 4.65 -0.65
C GLY A 50 -15.83 3.99 -1.94
N SER A 51 -16.60 4.69 -2.78
CA SER A 51 -16.99 4.12 -4.08
C SER A 51 -15.76 3.68 -4.90
N TYR A 52 -15.94 2.76 -5.84
CA TYR A 52 -14.85 2.30 -6.70
C TYR A 52 -14.11 3.48 -7.36
N ARG A 53 -14.84 4.49 -7.84
CA ARG A 53 -14.27 5.70 -8.45
C ARG A 53 -13.45 6.53 -7.46
N THR A 54 -13.84 6.56 -6.18
CA THR A 54 -13.06 7.20 -5.11
C THR A 54 -11.75 6.45 -4.88
N VAL A 55 -11.81 5.12 -4.71
CA VAL A 55 -10.64 4.27 -4.48
C VAL A 55 -9.67 4.39 -5.67
N GLN A 56 -10.21 4.30 -6.89
CA GLN A 56 -9.45 4.49 -8.12
C GLN A 56 -8.79 5.88 -8.17
N ARG A 57 -9.51 6.95 -7.85
CA ARG A 57 -8.94 8.30 -7.84
C ARG A 57 -7.81 8.43 -6.82
N PHE A 58 -7.94 7.83 -5.64
CA PHE A 58 -6.90 7.85 -4.62
C PHE A 58 -5.61 7.16 -5.11
N PHE A 59 -5.70 5.95 -5.65
CA PHE A 59 -4.52 5.23 -6.15
C PHE A 59 -3.90 5.84 -7.41
N ASN A 60 -4.64 6.66 -8.14
CA ASN A 60 -4.12 7.44 -9.28
C ASN A 60 -3.62 8.84 -8.87
N ALA A 61 -3.75 9.23 -7.60
CA ALA A 61 -3.27 10.52 -7.14
C ALA A 61 -1.74 10.53 -7.05
N LYS A 62 -1.12 11.66 -7.43
CA LYS A 62 0.31 11.89 -7.24
C LYS A 62 0.54 12.27 -5.77
N LEU A 63 0.94 11.30 -4.96
CA LEU A 63 1.29 11.49 -3.57
C LEU A 63 2.80 11.30 -3.38
N LEU A 64 3.41 12.13 -2.53
CA LEU A 64 4.81 12.01 -2.14
C LEU A 64 4.94 10.88 -1.10
N TRP A 65 4.86 9.63 -1.56
CA TRP A 65 4.78 8.46 -0.69
C TRP A 65 5.94 8.35 0.30
N CYS A 66 7.16 8.66 -0.11
CA CYS A 66 8.32 8.63 0.78
C CYS A 66 8.16 9.61 1.96
N GLU A 67 7.63 10.81 1.72
CA GLU A 67 7.38 11.78 2.79
C GLU A 67 6.28 11.32 3.73
N LEU A 68 5.20 10.75 3.19
CA LEU A 68 4.09 10.23 4.00
C LEU A 68 4.54 9.07 4.89
N GLN A 69 5.32 8.13 4.34
CA GLN A 69 5.89 7.01 5.09
C GLN A 69 6.84 7.51 6.18
N TRP A 70 7.72 8.47 5.85
CA TRP A 70 8.63 9.08 6.83
C TRP A 70 7.88 9.79 7.96
N CYS A 71 6.84 10.57 7.64
CA CYS A 71 6.00 11.21 8.65
C CYS A 71 5.37 10.19 9.59
N LEU A 72 4.84 9.08 9.06
CA LEU A 72 4.24 8.02 9.85
C LEU A 72 5.27 7.33 10.77
N LEU A 73 6.45 6.99 10.24
CA LEU A 73 7.55 6.39 11.00
C LEU A 73 7.97 7.31 12.14
N ARG A 74 8.24 8.59 11.81
CA ARG A 74 8.65 9.58 12.80
C ARG A 74 7.61 9.79 13.89
N SER A 75 6.33 9.81 13.55
CA SER A 75 5.28 10.13 14.52
C SER A 75 4.84 8.94 15.36
N GLN A 76 5.00 7.70 14.88
CA GLN A 76 4.45 6.51 15.54
C GLN A 76 5.51 5.55 16.08
N LEU A 77 6.70 5.51 15.45
CA LEU A 77 7.75 4.55 15.79
C LEU A 77 8.97 5.22 16.43
N LEU A 78 9.28 6.47 16.06
CA LEU A 78 10.47 7.15 16.58
C LEU A 78 10.15 7.90 17.89
N THR A 79 10.76 7.45 18.97
CA THR A 79 10.94 8.14 20.26
C THR A 79 12.34 8.75 20.36
N GLU A 80 12.46 9.87 21.07
CA GLU A 80 13.74 10.49 21.39
C GLU A 80 14.63 9.52 22.21
N ASP A 81 15.93 9.56 21.97
CA ASP A 81 16.98 8.79 22.67
C ASP A 81 16.95 7.26 22.55
N ASP A 82 16.19 6.70 21.60
CA ASP A 82 16.17 5.26 21.36
C ASP A 82 17.17 4.83 20.25
N ILE A 83 17.62 3.57 20.30
CA ILE A 83 18.54 3.00 19.32
C ILE A 83 17.74 2.23 18.26
N TYR A 84 17.80 2.71 17.02
CA TYR A 84 17.12 2.06 15.89
C TYR A 84 18.10 1.26 15.03
N LEU A 85 17.75 0.01 14.75
CA LEU A 85 18.43 -0.79 13.73
C LEU A 85 17.71 -0.61 12.38
N LEU A 86 18.41 -0.05 11.40
CA LEU A 86 17.91 0.04 10.03
C LEU A 86 18.39 -1.18 9.23
N ALA A 87 17.46 -2.04 8.84
CA ALA A 87 17.70 -3.16 7.94
C ALA A 87 16.96 -2.93 6.62
N GLY A 88 17.69 -3.01 5.50
CA GLY A 88 17.14 -2.91 4.16
C GLY A 88 17.23 -4.24 3.42
N ASP A 89 16.16 -4.63 2.75
CA ASP A 89 16.11 -5.76 1.83
C ASP A 89 15.36 -5.36 0.55
N ASN A 90 15.71 -5.98 -0.56
CA ASN A 90 15.11 -5.71 -1.87
C ASN A 90 14.27 -6.90 -2.30
N ALA A 91 12.94 -6.79 -2.19
CA ALA A 91 12.02 -7.78 -2.73
C ALA A 91 11.71 -7.47 -4.20
N VAL A 92 12.28 -8.23 -5.13
CA VAL A 92 11.88 -8.21 -6.55
C VAL A 92 11.03 -9.46 -6.82
N ARG A 93 9.77 -9.27 -7.25
CA ARG A 93 8.96 -10.38 -7.74
C ARG A 93 9.45 -10.74 -9.14
N HIS A 94 10.13 -11.87 -9.29
CA HIS A 94 10.30 -12.48 -10.60
C HIS A 94 8.91 -12.90 -11.13
N LEU A 95 8.36 -12.07 -12.01
CA LEU A 95 7.27 -12.50 -12.87
C LEU A 95 7.90 -13.51 -13.83
N ARG A 96 7.52 -14.79 -13.71
CA ARG A 96 7.83 -15.78 -14.74
C ARG A 96 7.25 -15.24 -16.05
N THR A 97 8.13 -14.81 -16.94
CA THR A 97 7.73 -14.41 -18.27
C THR A 97 7.54 -15.71 -19.04
N LEU A 98 6.42 -15.88 -19.75
CA LEU A 98 6.12 -17.10 -20.50
C LEU A 98 7.20 -17.46 -21.55
N ALA A 99 8.19 -16.59 -21.78
CA ALA A 99 9.36 -16.84 -22.60
C ALA A 99 10.33 -17.91 -22.04
N ASP A 100 10.31 -18.20 -20.73
CA ASP A 100 11.19 -19.21 -20.11
C ASP A 100 10.65 -20.66 -20.21
N GLN A 101 9.55 -20.88 -20.95
CA GLN A 101 8.92 -22.19 -21.12
C GLN A 101 9.12 -22.83 -22.50
N VAL A 102 10.12 -22.43 -23.29
CA VAL A 102 10.49 -23.20 -24.49
C VAL A 102 11.34 -24.39 -24.05
N PRO A 103 10.88 -25.65 -24.21
CA PRO A 103 11.71 -26.80 -23.92
C PRO A 103 12.85 -26.88 -24.94
N ALA A 104 14.05 -27.21 -24.47
CA ALA A 104 15.22 -27.51 -25.27
C ALA A 104 15.08 -28.88 -25.97
N GLU A 105 14.08 -29.03 -26.85
CA GLU A 105 13.95 -30.16 -27.77
C GLU A 105 14.18 -29.67 -29.20
N ALA A 106 15.44 -29.41 -29.54
CA ALA A 106 15.85 -29.18 -30.93
C ALA A 106 17.33 -29.52 -31.15
N ASP A 107 17.85 -30.58 -30.50
CA ASP A 107 19.25 -31.01 -30.73
C ASP A 107 19.42 -32.54 -30.69
N GLN A 108 18.44 -33.26 -31.25
CA GLN A 108 18.58 -34.67 -31.61
C GLN A 108 17.91 -34.93 -32.95
N LEU A 109 18.52 -34.48 -34.04
CA LEU A 109 18.37 -35.05 -35.40
C LEU A 109 19.42 -34.39 -36.32
N SER A 110 20.65 -34.92 -36.27
CA SER A 110 21.64 -34.88 -37.36
C SER A 110 22.69 -35.94 -37.13
#